data_AF-D1P9J4-F1
#
_entry.id   AF-D1P9J4-F1
#
_cell.length_a   1.000
_cell.length_b   1.000
_cell.length_c   1.000
_cell.angle_alpha   90.00
_cell.angle_beta   90.00
_cell.angle_gamma   90.00
#
_symmetry.space_group_name_H-M   'P 1'
#
loop_
_entity.id
_entity.type
_entity.pdbx_description
1 polymer ?
#
loop_
_entity_poly.entity_id
_entity_poly.type
_entity_poly.pdbx_seq_one_letter_code
_entity_poly.pdbx_strand_id
1 'polypeptide(L)'
;MRSSIGTIDLVMRYLGKDFPAACRWLAEEHQIQLEEDSSSGSSSDSSSSGDDSGKSSFDASRYARFFEHPWLNQAARRFLFEERKIDWRVVNWCRLTSWTDKKGINWLQIPYFDTDGRLIGIQNRNLDYKKEQDAPRFRFPYGARCSIYNLPVVKRLKPGG
;
A
#
# COMPACT_ATOMS: atom_id res chain seq x y z
N MET A 1 -2.94 -33.96 19.58
CA MET A 1 -2.38 -32.63 19.27
C MET A 1 -2.88 -32.23 17.89
N ARG A 2 -3.79 -31.26 17.78
CA ARG A 2 -4.24 -30.74 16.49
C ARG A 2 -3.16 -29.76 16.01
N SER A 3 -2.29 -30.19 15.12
CA SER A 3 -1.39 -29.26 14.43
C SER A 3 -2.27 -28.34 13.58
N SER A 4 -2.49 -27.11 14.03
CA SER A 4 -3.14 -26.07 13.24
C SER A 4 -2.36 -25.92 11.94
N ILE A 5 -2.97 -26.36 10.83
CA ILE A 5 -2.36 -26.29 9.50
C ILE A 5 -2.35 -24.80 9.08
N GLY A 6 -1.17 -24.20 9.00
CA GLY A 6 -1.07 -22.82 8.56
C GLY A 6 -1.43 -22.68 7.08
N THR A 7 -1.81 -21.48 6.65
CA THR A 7 -2.05 -21.18 5.23
C THR A 7 -0.82 -21.52 4.37
N ILE A 8 0.39 -21.31 4.90
CA ILE A 8 1.65 -21.66 4.23
C ILE A 8 1.78 -23.19 4.10
N ASP A 9 1.45 -23.96 5.14
CA ASP A 9 1.51 -25.44 5.11
C ASP A 9 0.56 -26.03 4.05
N LEU A 10 -0.61 -25.42 3.86
CA LEU A 10 -1.54 -25.82 2.81
C LEU A 10 -0.93 -25.62 1.41
N VAL A 11 -0.33 -24.46 1.16
CA VAL A 11 0.34 -24.17 -0.12
C VAL A 11 1.50 -25.12 -0.36
N MET A 12 2.32 -25.37 0.66
CA MET A 12 3.44 -26.32 0.57
C MET A 12 2.95 -27.73 0.20
N ARG A 13 1.90 -28.24 0.84
CA ARG A 13 1.38 -29.60 0.60
C ARG A 13 0.63 -29.76 -0.71
N TYR A 14 -0.24 -28.81 -1.05
CA TYR A 14 -1.09 -28.92 -2.25
C TYR A 14 -0.36 -28.55 -3.54
N LEU A 15 0.60 -27.62 -3.49
CA LEU A 15 1.37 -27.20 -4.66
C LEU A 15 2.77 -27.80 -4.71
N GLY A 16 3.15 -28.63 -3.73
CA GLY A 16 4.48 -29.24 -3.64
C GLY A 16 5.62 -28.20 -3.54
N LYS A 17 5.37 -27.07 -2.88
CA LYS A 17 6.35 -25.97 -2.75
C LYS A 17 7.11 -26.06 -1.43
N ASP A 18 8.36 -25.63 -1.44
CA ASP A 18 9.12 -25.40 -0.19
C ASP A 18 8.61 -24.15 0.53
N PHE A 19 9.03 -23.96 1.78
CA PHE A 19 8.52 -22.86 2.61
C PHE A 19 8.76 -21.47 1.97
N PRO A 20 9.96 -21.11 1.48
CA PRO A 20 10.18 -19.82 0.82
C PRO A 20 9.39 -19.65 -0.49
N ALA A 21 9.23 -20.69 -1.31
CA ALA A 21 8.41 -20.62 -2.52
C ALA A 21 6.92 -20.53 -2.20
N ALA A 22 6.45 -21.16 -1.13
CA ALA A 22 5.07 -21.03 -0.65
C ALA A 22 4.80 -19.60 -0.15
N CYS A 23 5.73 -18.99 0.59
CA CYS A 23 5.66 -17.59 1.01
C CYS A 23 5.64 -16.64 -0.19
N ARG A 24 6.55 -16.82 -1.16
CA ARG A 24 6.57 -16.01 -2.40
C ARG A 24 5.30 -16.18 -3.21
N TRP A 25 4.82 -17.41 -3.38
CA TRP A 25 3.57 -17.68 -4.09
C TRP A 25 2.36 -17.01 -3.40
N LEU A 26 2.26 -17.11 -2.07
CA LEU A 26 1.21 -16.42 -1.31
C LEU A 26 1.32 -14.90 -1.44
N ALA A 27 2.54 -14.37 -1.41
CA ALA A 27 2.78 -12.94 -1.55
C ALA A 27 2.43 -12.43 -2.96
N GLU A 28 2.76 -13.19 -4.01
CA GLU A 28 2.38 -12.90 -5.39
C GLU A 28 0.85 -12.96 -5.57
N GLU A 29 0.21 -14.03 -5.10
CA GLU A 29 -1.24 -14.25 -5.23
C GLU A 29 -2.05 -13.20 -4.44
N HIS A 30 -1.61 -12.88 -3.22
CA HIS A 30 -2.30 -11.93 -2.34
C HIS A 30 -1.73 -10.50 -2.37
N GLN A 31 -0.78 -10.22 -3.27
CA GLN A 31 -0.25 -8.88 -3.55
C GLN A 31 0.41 -8.23 -2.33
N ILE A 32 1.11 -9.04 -1.54
CA ILE A 32 1.94 -8.62 -0.40
C ILE A 32 3.36 -8.42 -0.94
N GLN A 33 3.96 -7.24 -0.71
CA GLN A 33 5.38 -7.04 -1.01
C GLN A 33 6.19 -7.73 0.09
N LEU A 34 6.92 -8.79 -0.26
CA LEU A 34 8.00 -9.30 0.57
C LEU A 34 9.22 -8.43 0.28
N GLU A 35 9.72 -7.72 1.29
CA GLU A 35 11.06 -7.15 1.18
C GLU A 35 12.04 -8.33 1.20
N GLU A 36 12.79 -8.51 0.11
CA GLU A 36 13.87 -9.48 0.06
C GLU A 36 15.02 -8.92 0.89
N ASP A 37 15.14 -9.37 2.15
CA ASP A 37 16.35 -9.19 2.94
C ASP A 37 17.49 -9.93 2.24
N SER A 38 18.11 -9.26 1.28
CA SER A 38 19.36 -9.68 0.64
C SER A 38 20.51 -9.51 1.63
N SER A 39 20.46 -10.22 2.75
CA SER A 39 21.56 -10.32 3.71
C SER A 39 22.37 -11.57 3.37
N SER A 40 23.06 -11.54 2.22
CA SER A 40 24.11 -12.51 1.93
C SER A 40 25.38 -12.11 2.69
N GLY A 41 25.50 -12.64 3.92
CA GLY A 41 26.76 -13.01 4.58
C GLY A 41 27.71 -11.89 5.05
N SER A 42 27.83 -11.72 6.36
CA SER A 42 29.10 -11.89 7.09
C SER A 42 28.89 -11.85 8.61
N SER A 43 29.65 -12.70 9.28
CA SER A 43 29.68 -13.01 10.71
C SER A 43 30.21 -11.89 11.61
N SER A 44 29.98 -12.11 12.91
CA SER A 44 30.62 -11.56 14.12
C SER A 44 30.21 -10.16 14.61
N ASP A 45 29.54 -10.21 15.77
CA ASP A 45 29.75 -9.43 16.98
C ASP A 45 29.56 -7.90 17.01
N SER A 46 29.16 -7.48 18.20
CA SER A 46 29.18 -6.14 18.79
C SER A 46 28.04 -5.17 18.45
N SER A 47 27.09 -5.14 19.39
CA SER A 47 26.58 -3.94 20.05
C SER A 47 26.81 -2.61 19.32
N SER A 48 25.76 -2.03 18.73
CA SER A 48 25.74 -0.59 18.49
C SER A 48 24.30 -0.07 18.46
N SER A 49 24.08 0.95 19.28
CA SER A 49 22.88 1.76 19.37
C SER A 49 22.42 2.20 17.99
N GLY A 50 21.22 1.77 17.58
CA GLY A 50 20.65 2.07 16.27
C GLY A 50 20.34 3.55 16.12
N ASP A 51 21.25 4.27 15.47
CA ASP A 51 21.02 5.59 14.92
C ASP A 51 20.02 5.47 13.75
N ASP A 52 18.76 5.79 13.99
CA ASP A 52 17.66 5.82 13.00
C ASP A 52 17.75 7.09 12.11
N SER A 53 18.96 7.58 11.86
CA SER A 53 19.23 8.86 11.19
C SER A 53 19.23 8.78 9.65
N GLY A 54 19.12 7.57 9.08
CA GLY A 54 19.25 7.32 7.64
C GLY A 54 17.95 7.07 6.85
N LYS A 55 16.81 6.82 7.50
CA LYS A 55 15.53 6.62 6.81
C LYS A 55 14.85 7.98 6.63
N SER A 56 14.93 8.57 5.44
CA SER A 56 14.28 9.87 5.20
C SER A 56 12.80 9.78 5.55
N SER A 57 12.35 10.58 6.51
CA SER A 57 10.96 10.62 6.93
C SER A 57 10.05 11.03 5.78
N PHE A 58 8.84 10.47 5.71
CA PHE A 58 7.84 10.91 4.75
C PHE A 58 7.50 12.37 4.99
N ASP A 59 7.83 13.23 4.02
CA ASP A 59 7.47 14.64 4.06
C ASP A 59 6.10 14.85 3.41
N ALA A 60 5.07 14.79 4.25
CA ALA A 60 3.68 15.00 3.85
C ALA A 60 3.42 16.38 3.22
N SER A 61 4.22 17.40 3.58
CA SER A 61 4.03 18.79 3.16
C SER A 61 4.17 18.94 1.64
N ARG A 62 5.00 18.12 1.00
CA ARG A 62 5.17 18.09 -0.46
C ARG A 62 3.92 17.66 -1.19
N TYR A 63 3.05 16.90 -0.53
CA TYR A 63 1.90 16.27 -1.15
C TYR A 63 0.57 16.86 -0.72
N ALA A 64 0.51 17.52 0.45
CA ALA A 64 -0.73 18.00 1.06
C ALA A 64 -1.62 18.80 0.08
N ARG A 65 -1.01 19.69 -0.72
CA ARG A 65 -1.71 20.52 -1.71
C ARG A 65 -2.50 19.73 -2.76
N PHE A 66 -2.01 18.55 -3.16
CA PHE A 66 -2.71 17.72 -4.15
C PHE A 66 -4.00 17.09 -3.63
N PHE A 67 -4.17 17.08 -2.30
CA PHE A 67 -5.35 16.53 -1.64
C PHE A 67 -6.31 17.62 -1.15
N GLU A 68 -5.96 18.89 -1.22
CA GLU A 68 -6.87 20.02 -0.93
C GLU A 68 -7.90 20.20 -2.04
N HIS A 69 -7.46 20.06 -3.30
CA HIS A 69 -8.31 20.07 -4.48
C HIS A 69 -8.08 18.80 -5.31
N PRO A 70 -8.63 17.66 -4.88
CA PRO A 70 -8.41 16.39 -5.56
C PRO A 70 -8.89 16.44 -7.00
N TRP A 71 -8.12 15.85 -7.91
CA TRP A 71 -8.47 15.78 -9.32
C TRP A 71 -8.31 14.36 -9.85
N LEU A 72 -9.25 13.94 -10.70
CA LEU A 72 -9.27 12.61 -11.29
C LEU A 72 -9.15 12.68 -12.82
N ASN A 73 -8.14 12.00 -13.36
CA ASN A 73 -8.00 11.76 -14.78
C ASN A 73 -9.06 10.77 -15.28
N GLN A 74 -9.20 10.65 -16.61
CA GLN A 74 -10.24 9.82 -17.21
C GLN A 74 -10.14 8.34 -16.81
N ALA A 75 -8.93 7.80 -16.70
CA ALA A 75 -8.71 6.41 -16.29
C ALA A 75 -9.20 6.16 -14.85
N ALA A 76 -8.91 7.07 -13.93
CA ALA A 76 -9.37 6.99 -12.55
C ALA A 76 -10.89 7.12 -12.43
N ARG A 77 -11.50 8.03 -13.21
CA ARG A 77 -12.96 8.19 -13.24
C ARG A 77 -13.66 6.93 -13.72
N ARG A 78 -13.20 6.33 -14.83
CA ARG A 78 -13.73 5.06 -15.34
C ARG A 78 -13.57 3.95 -14.29
N PHE A 79 -12.36 3.80 -13.74
CA PHE A 79 -12.09 2.78 -12.74
C PHE A 79 -12.99 2.92 -11.49
N LEU A 80 -13.13 4.12 -10.94
CA LEU A 80 -13.91 4.34 -9.71
C LEU A 80 -15.42 4.27 -9.94
N PHE A 81 -15.92 4.96 -10.96
CA PHE A 81 -17.36 5.17 -11.14
C PHE A 81 -18.02 4.13 -12.03
N GLU A 82 -17.33 3.68 -13.08
CA GLU A 82 -17.92 2.76 -14.05
C GLU A 82 -17.62 1.30 -13.67
N GLU A 83 -16.37 0.98 -13.35
CA GLU A 83 -15.94 -0.39 -13.04
C GLU A 83 -16.24 -0.77 -11.59
N ARG A 84 -15.94 0.12 -10.63
CA ARG A 84 -16.10 -0.15 -9.19
C ARG A 84 -17.39 0.37 -8.58
N LYS A 85 -18.16 1.19 -9.33
CA LYS A 85 -19.45 1.76 -8.90
C LYS A 85 -19.38 2.49 -7.55
N ILE A 86 -18.26 3.15 -7.27
CA ILE A 86 -18.08 3.92 -6.03
C ILE A 86 -18.84 5.24 -6.16
N ASP A 87 -19.63 5.62 -5.14
CA ASP A 87 -20.30 6.92 -5.12
C ASP A 87 -19.25 8.05 -5.07
N TRP A 88 -19.45 9.09 -5.88
CA TRP A 88 -18.53 10.24 -5.94
C TRP A 88 -18.33 10.93 -4.59
N ARG A 89 -19.33 10.89 -3.70
CA ARG A 89 -19.25 11.42 -2.33
C ARG A 89 -18.22 10.67 -1.50
N VAL A 90 -18.09 9.35 -1.69
CA VAL A 90 -17.08 8.53 -1.02
C VAL A 90 -15.69 8.88 -1.55
N VAL A 91 -15.56 9.04 -2.87
CA VAL A 91 -14.30 9.45 -3.49
C VAL A 91 -13.83 10.81 -2.97
N ASN A 92 -14.75 11.78 -2.86
CA ASN A 92 -14.49 13.09 -2.30
C ASN A 92 -14.17 13.03 -0.81
N TRP A 93 -14.94 12.26 -0.04
CA TRP A 93 -14.72 12.02 1.38
C TRP A 93 -13.30 11.48 1.65
N CYS A 94 -12.87 10.52 0.84
CA CYS A 94 -11.57 9.88 0.89
C CYS A 94 -10.42 10.73 0.31
N ARG A 95 -10.73 11.90 -0.27
CA ARG A 95 -9.79 12.81 -0.94
C ARG A 95 -8.94 12.07 -1.98
N LEU A 96 -9.53 11.15 -2.74
CA LEU A 96 -8.78 10.41 -3.77
C LEU A 96 -8.39 11.35 -4.91
N THR A 97 -7.14 11.26 -5.35
CA THR A 97 -6.62 12.03 -6.49
C THR A 97 -5.90 11.10 -7.45
N SER A 98 -5.55 11.55 -8.64
CA SER A 98 -4.85 10.72 -9.62
C SER A 98 -3.85 11.53 -10.43
N TRP A 99 -2.89 10.82 -11.01
CA TRP A 99 -1.88 11.40 -11.87
C TRP A 99 -1.42 10.39 -12.91
N THR A 100 -0.80 10.88 -13.97
CA THR A 100 -0.21 10.05 -15.02
C THR A 100 1.29 10.28 -15.00
N ASP A 101 2.06 9.20 -14.94
CA ASP A 101 3.51 9.31 -14.91
C ASP A 101 4.13 9.54 -16.30
N LYS A 102 5.44 9.77 -16.33
CA LYS A 102 6.19 9.99 -17.58
C LYS A 102 6.16 8.78 -18.53
N LYS A 103 5.88 7.58 -18.02
CA LYS A 103 5.74 6.34 -18.79
C LYS A 103 4.30 6.14 -19.28
N GLY A 104 3.39 7.09 -19.02
CA GLY A 104 1.99 7.04 -19.40
C GLY A 104 1.11 6.17 -18.48
N ILE A 105 1.64 5.73 -17.34
CA ILE A 105 0.91 4.88 -16.41
C ILE A 105 0.00 5.73 -15.55
N ASN A 106 -1.28 5.35 -15.47
CA ASN A 106 -2.27 6.06 -14.66
C ASN A 106 -2.25 5.52 -13.23
N TRP A 107 -2.04 6.43 -12.28
CA TRP A 107 -1.96 6.11 -10.86
C TRP A 107 -3.10 6.77 -10.11
N LEU A 108 -3.79 5.98 -9.28
CA LEU A 108 -4.73 6.48 -8.28
C LEU A 108 -4.00 6.64 -6.94
N GLN A 109 -4.01 7.86 -6.40
CA GLN A 109 -3.43 8.19 -5.10
C GLN A 109 -4.47 8.08 -3.98
N ILE A 110 -4.11 7.31 -2.96
CA ILE A 110 -4.91 6.97 -1.79
C ILE A 110 -4.18 7.55 -0.57
N PRO A 111 -4.63 8.69 -0.02
CA PRO A 111 -4.00 9.32 1.13
C PRO A 111 -4.37 8.61 2.44
N TYR A 112 -3.40 8.51 3.36
CA TYR A 112 -3.64 8.14 4.75
C TYR A 112 -3.63 9.39 5.61
N PHE A 113 -4.66 9.54 6.44
CA PHE A 113 -4.77 10.62 7.40
C PHE A 113 -4.70 10.08 8.82
N ASP A 114 -4.10 10.82 9.73
CA ASP A 114 -4.20 10.54 11.16
C ASP A 114 -5.60 10.89 11.71
N THR A 115 -5.81 10.71 13.01
CA THR A 115 -7.07 11.06 13.68
C THR A 115 -7.39 12.56 13.63
N ASP A 116 -6.39 13.42 13.44
CA ASP A 116 -6.51 14.88 13.31
C ASP A 116 -6.77 15.33 11.86
N GLY A 117 -6.75 14.41 10.89
CA GLY A 117 -6.92 14.72 9.47
C GLY A 117 -5.64 15.20 8.79
N ARG A 118 -4.48 15.06 9.43
CA ARG A 118 -3.17 15.37 8.82
C ARG A 118 -2.73 14.22 7.94
N LEU A 119 -2.18 14.54 6.77
CA LEU A 119 -1.66 13.55 5.84
C LEU A 119 -0.42 12.89 6.45
N ILE A 120 -0.41 11.56 6.56
CA ILE A 120 0.69 10.78 7.15
C ILE A 120 1.30 9.77 6.16
N GLY A 121 0.67 9.57 5.01
CA GLY A 121 1.17 8.64 4.00
C GLY A 121 0.33 8.65 2.74
N ILE A 122 0.84 8.03 1.68
CA ILE A 122 0.14 7.88 0.40
C ILE A 122 0.43 6.48 -0.13
N GLN A 123 -0.59 5.82 -0.64
CA GLN A 123 -0.46 4.64 -1.49
C GLN A 123 -0.88 4.99 -2.91
N ASN A 124 -0.11 4.56 -3.90
CA ASN A 124 -0.47 4.69 -5.30
C ASN A 124 -0.91 3.31 -5.81
N ARG A 125 -2.04 3.26 -6.50
CA ARG A 125 -2.51 2.09 -7.22
C ARG A 125 -2.35 2.30 -8.72
N ASN A 126 -1.70 1.35 -9.40
CA ASN A 126 -1.61 1.32 -10.85
C ASN A 126 -2.98 0.92 -11.44
N LEU A 127 -3.54 1.78 -12.28
CA LEU A 127 -4.82 1.55 -12.98
C LEU A 127 -4.63 0.77 -14.29
N ASP A 128 -3.40 0.71 -14.78
CA ASP A 128 -3.01 0.03 -16.02
C ASP A 128 -2.30 -1.31 -15.75
N TYR A 129 -2.25 -1.80 -14.51
CA TYR A 129 -1.49 -3.02 -14.11
C TYR A 129 -1.80 -4.28 -14.94
N LYS A 130 -2.97 -4.37 -15.57
CA LYS A 130 -3.34 -5.50 -16.43
C LYS A 130 -2.76 -5.40 -17.85
N LYS A 131 -2.30 -4.22 -18.25
CA LYS A 131 -1.53 -4.05 -19.49
C LYS A 131 -0.12 -4.52 -19.15
N GLU A 132 0.50 -5.31 -20.02
CA GLU A 132 1.84 -5.89 -19.87
C GLU A 132 2.91 -4.82 -19.58
N GLN A 133 2.96 -4.35 -18.33
CA GLN A 133 3.79 -3.26 -17.86
C GLN A 133 4.48 -3.72 -16.59
N ASP A 134 5.78 -3.48 -16.52
CA ASP A 134 6.67 -3.81 -15.40
C ASP A 134 6.44 -2.95 -14.13
N ALA A 135 5.27 -2.31 -14.02
CA ALA A 135 4.93 -1.45 -12.90
C ALA A 135 4.09 -2.21 -11.87
N PRO A 136 4.44 -2.15 -10.58
CA PRO A 136 3.71 -2.88 -9.55
C PRO A 136 2.28 -2.37 -9.42
N ARG A 137 1.37 -3.25 -8.97
CA ARG A 137 -0.04 -2.88 -8.74
C ARG A 137 -0.18 -1.79 -7.68
N PHE A 138 0.64 -1.84 -6.64
CA PHE A 138 0.69 -0.84 -5.58
C PHE A 138 2.12 -0.37 -5.35
N ARG A 139 2.28 0.90 -5.01
CA ARG A 139 3.57 1.47 -4.58
C ARG A 139 3.36 2.59 -3.57
N PHE A 140 4.37 2.80 -2.74
CA PHE A 140 4.40 3.88 -1.76
C PHE A 140 5.50 4.88 -2.14
N PRO A 141 5.29 6.19 -1.96
CA PRO A 141 6.40 7.14 -2.01
C PRO A 141 7.47 6.78 -0.97
N TYR A 142 8.71 7.16 -1.25
CA TYR A 142 9.82 6.91 -0.33
C TYR A 142 9.53 7.52 1.06
N GLY A 143 9.79 6.73 2.11
CA GLY A 143 9.50 7.09 3.50
C GLY A 143 8.03 6.91 3.93
N ALA A 144 7.08 6.76 3.00
CA ALA A 144 5.67 6.55 3.35
C ALA A 144 5.45 5.12 3.85
N ARG A 145 4.73 4.98 4.98
CA ARG A 145 4.35 3.66 5.52
C ARG A 145 2.85 3.45 5.38
N CYS A 146 2.45 2.19 5.27
CA CYS A 146 1.05 1.80 5.36
C CYS A 146 0.52 2.13 6.77
N SER A 147 -0.70 2.65 6.85
CA SER A 147 -1.39 2.95 8.10
C SER A 147 -2.85 2.54 8.00
N ILE A 148 -3.61 2.67 9.08
CA ILE A 148 -5.04 2.40 9.08
C ILE A 148 -5.73 3.43 8.17
N TYR A 149 -6.47 2.93 7.17
CA TYR A 149 -7.16 3.78 6.23
C TYR A 149 -8.41 4.42 6.85
N ASN A 150 -8.71 5.66 6.44
CA ASN A 150 -9.86 6.44 6.90
C ASN A 150 -9.92 6.65 8.44
N LEU A 151 -8.76 6.70 9.10
CA LEU A 151 -8.65 6.87 10.55
C LEU A 151 -9.41 8.09 11.11
N PRO A 152 -9.57 9.24 10.43
CA PRO A 152 -10.42 10.34 10.91
C PRO A 152 -11.86 9.96 11.27
N VAL A 153 -12.38 8.83 10.74
CA VAL A 153 -13.72 8.34 11.09
C VAL A 153 -13.87 8.06 12.57
N VAL A 154 -12.81 7.65 13.27
CA VAL A 154 -12.90 7.22 14.67
C VAL A 154 -13.38 8.32 15.60
N LYS A 155 -13.07 9.59 15.29
CA LYS A 155 -13.57 10.75 16.07
C LYS A 155 -15.07 10.98 15.94
N ARG A 156 -15.71 10.39 14.92
CA ARG A 156 -17.14 10.51 14.66
C ARG A 156 -17.93 9.32 15.18
N LEU A 157 -17.24 8.25 15.62
CA LEU A 157 -17.87 7.09 16.22
C LEU A 157 -18.34 7.45 17.63
N LYS A 158 -19.57 7.05 17.97
CA LYS A 158 -20.08 7.10 19.34
C LYS A 158 -19.74 5.77 20.04
N PRO A 159 -19.48 5.77 21.35
CA PRO A 159 -19.34 4.51 22.09
C PRO A 159 -20.63 3.67 21.97
N GLY A 160 -20.51 2.41 21.53
CA GLY A 160 -21.60 1.42 21.60
C GLY A 160 -22.60 1.38 20.43
N GLY A 161 -22.18 1.64 19.19
CA GLY A 161 -22.97 1.41 17.98
C GLY A 161 -22.58 0.12 17.26
#